data_AF-A0A834XVB2-F1
#
_entry.id   AF-A0A834XVB2-F1
#
_cell.length_a   1.000
_cell.length_b   1.000
_cell.length_c   1.000
_cell.angle_alpha   90.00
_cell.angle_beta   90.00
_cell.angle_gamma   90.00
#
_symmetry.space_group_name_H-M   'P 1'
#
loop_
_entity.id
_entity.type
_entity.pdbx_description
1 polymer ?
#
loop_
_entity_poly.entity_id
_entity_poly.type
_entity_poly.pdbx_seq_one_letter_code
_entity_poly.pdbx_strand_id
1 'polypeptide(L)'
;MVLSMINAENQHYKKYNNSEGENYNSKKIRSKRNELSRALVNEAFNLELLDCKKLSLFQVALDIWKTPAVMSKVIDILKMFQREQPTFNHEIELVEDWSTHLLGQVDQLSNIPVVLKQDVSYMIQPCGQELVKFVKESYVNLQRTSSTSSLLYPTIYDYVEKVYWTQFGSIDKAKTFLNIYNDRKSTKQTVNNVYMFMEACKHCLEKPIEILWSECSNSEKRILLEKIPDVSYDDISDDFFTNEAVQTRHLLFYWRWYFNKKQSSVLQSPNNKNFQLNDRFDENSIFRDTIPKSIASHNFQAVKFFHDQLTPEKQQQIMTQTVNNLLTQTEGGNRQDNLDLLFFYIKKMTDQQIKNLIQKYGFPLLNNMIIAWPWRFLFPQLLEISWSFLTEDNYKNLVKNVVRKIYKEYEELGRKACTSVWLLIDFLEHNPEYLEEGAITFIWLLPLPDKMKLTAISFISAVFSTEKVIISKIRTEICYGLQKVGRALLTEGKYDMIDGFLKHFLNDNEKKPFIKSLDIEGNYKNLLSVADEEEEYRRIKKLINWQNNIGDTLASRLSDEIIKSDKQLEAKYNAYLEWNNNKENPSSGKVVKKENTVSFFKKISLPARNVFRG
;
A
#
# COMPACT_ATOMS: atom_id res chain seq x y z
N MET A 1 25.55 -21.26 -6.89
CA MET A 1 26.19 -20.59 -5.72
C MET A 1 25.24 -20.53 -4.53
N VAL A 2 24.05 -19.93 -4.63
CA VAL A 2 23.05 -19.93 -3.53
C VAL A 2 22.60 -21.35 -3.13
N LEU A 3 22.28 -22.21 -4.11
CA LEU A 3 21.94 -23.62 -3.86
C LEU A 3 23.08 -24.44 -3.23
N SER A 4 24.34 -24.07 -3.46
CA SER A 4 25.48 -24.75 -2.81
C SER A 4 25.68 -24.28 -1.37
N MET A 5 25.31 -23.03 -1.05
CA MET A 5 25.32 -22.50 0.32
C MET A 5 24.22 -23.17 1.17
N ILE A 6 22.99 -23.30 0.63
CA ILE A 6 21.87 -23.98 1.28
C ILE A 6 22.19 -25.47 1.53
N ASN A 7 22.82 -26.15 0.56
CA ASN A 7 23.22 -27.55 0.72
C ASN A 7 24.36 -27.75 1.73
N ALA A 8 25.31 -26.81 1.82
CA ALA A 8 26.37 -26.86 2.82
C ALA A 8 25.82 -26.67 4.25
N GLU A 9 24.83 -25.79 4.41
CA GLU A 9 24.17 -25.53 5.68
C GLU A 9 23.33 -26.74 6.14
N ASN A 10 22.58 -27.37 5.24
CA ASN A 10 21.81 -28.58 5.52
C ASN A 10 22.70 -29.79 5.86
N GLN A 11 23.87 -29.93 5.21
CA GLN A 11 24.84 -30.97 5.55
C GLN A 11 25.49 -30.72 6.92
N HIS A 12 25.74 -29.46 7.26
CA HIS A 12 26.25 -29.06 8.55
C HIS A 12 25.24 -29.36 9.68
N TYR A 13 23.94 -29.17 9.44
CA TYR A 13 22.87 -29.53 10.37
C TYR A 13 22.74 -31.05 10.57
N LYS A 14 22.82 -31.85 9.50
CA LYS A 14 22.78 -33.32 9.60
C LYS A 14 23.95 -33.92 10.37
N LYS A 15 25.14 -33.32 10.29
CA LYS A 15 26.31 -33.75 11.09
C LYS A 15 26.19 -33.38 12.57
N TYR A 16 25.42 -32.33 12.89
CA TYR A 16 25.31 -31.78 14.25
C TYR A 16 24.32 -32.53 15.15
N ASN A 17 23.31 -33.19 14.57
CA ASN A 17 22.33 -33.97 15.33
C ASN A 17 22.84 -35.34 15.81
N ASN A 18 24.06 -35.73 15.45
CA ASN A 18 24.63 -37.05 15.78
C ASN A 18 25.70 -37.04 16.89
N SER A 19 25.93 -35.92 17.59
CA SER A 19 26.91 -35.86 18.69
C SER A 19 26.26 -35.45 20.01
N GLU A 20 25.99 -36.44 20.86
CA GLU A 20 25.58 -36.25 22.26
C GLU A 20 26.70 -35.55 23.05
N GLY A 21 26.38 -34.39 23.60
CA GLY A 21 27.33 -33.55 24.35
C GLY A 21 26.67 -32.25 24.79
N GLU A 22 25.73 -32.33 25.73
CA GLU A 22 24.76 -31.26 26.02
C GLU A 22 25.35 -29.97 26.62
N ASN A 23 26.52 -29.99 27.26
CA ASN A 23 27.03 -28.80 27.95
C ASN A 23 28.03 -27.94 27.16
N TYR A 24 28.75 -28.50 26.18
CA TYR A 24 29.63 -27.72 25.29
C TYR A 24 28.85 -27.12 24.09
N ASN A 25 27.69 -27.70 23.76
CA ASN A 25 26.86 -27.31 22.63
C ASN A 25 26.06 -26.03 22.86
N SER A 26 25.63 -25.71 24.09
CA SER A 26 24.83 -24.50 24.35
C SER A 26 25.60 -23.21 24.03
N LYS A 27 26.90 -23.16 24.34
CA LYS A 27 27.75 -21.98 24.11
C LYS A 27 28.08 -21.80 22.63
N LYS A 28 28.30 -22.90 21.89
CA LYS A 28 28.60 -22.88 20.45
C LYS A 28 27.35 -22.60 19.59
N ILE A 29 26.20 -23.17 19.96
CA ILE A 29 24.89 -22.85 19.35
C ILE A 29 24.53 -21.39 19.62
N ARG A 30 24.73 -20.89 20.85
CA ARG A 30 24.48 -19.48 21.18
C ARG A 30 25.44 -18.54 20.45
N SER A 31 26.70 -18.91 20.27
CA SER A 31 27.66 -18.14 19.47
C SER A 31 27.25 -18.10 17.99
N LYS A 32 26.89 -19.25 17.41
CA LYS A 32 26.50 -19.35 16.01
C LYS A 32 25.16 -18.67 15.73
N ARG A 33 24.20 -18.76 16.66
CA ARG A 33 22.93 -18.01 16.61
C ARG A 33 23.17 -16.51 16.75
N ASN A 34 24.11 -16.08 17.60
CA ASN A 34 24.48 -14.67 17.70
C ASN A 34 25.18 -14.16 16.43
N GLU A 35 26.03 -14.96 15.78
CA GLU A 35 26.65 -14.62 14.48
C GLU A 35 25.61 -14.57 13.36
N LEU A 36 24.68 -15.53 13.30
CA LEU A 36 23.57 -15.52 12.35
C LEU A 36 22.65 -14.31 12.58
N SER A 37 22.30 -14.02 13.84
CA SER A 37 21.53 -12.83 14.19
C SER A 37 22.27 -11.53 13.86
N ARG A 38 23.61 -11.48 13.93
CA ARG A 38 24.39 -10.31 13.50
C ARG A 38 24.35 -10.11 11.99
N ALA A 39 24.52 -11.19 11.22
CA ALA A 39 24.37 -11.14 9.77
C ALA A 39 22.95 -10.71 9.38
N LEU A 40 21.93 -11.37 9.94
CA LEU A 40 20.52 -11.06 9.70
C LEU A 40 20.14 -9.63 10.08
N VAL A 41 20.68 -9.07 11.17
CA VAL A 41 20.42 -7.67 11.56
C VAL A 41 20.97 -6.70 10.52
N ASN A 42 22.20 -6.88 10.04
CA ASN A 42 22.74 -6.02 9.00
C ASN A 42 22.06 -6.25 7.64
N GLU A 43 21.59 -7.46 7.38
CA GLU A 43 20.86 -7.79 6.16
C GLU A 43 19.42 -7.22 6.15
N ALA A 44 18.71 -7.24 7.27
CA ALA A 44 17.30 -6.83 7.37
C ALA A 44 17.06 -5.33 7.15
N PHE A 45 18.09 -4.49 7.31
CA PHE A 45 17.99 -3.05 7.06
C PHE A 45 18.60 -2.63 5.73
N ASN A 46 19.08 -3.57 4.93
CA ASN A 46 19.62 -3.28 3.61
C ASN A 46 18.60 -3.61 2.51
N LEU A 47 17.93 -2.57 2.00
CA LEU A 47 17.05 -2.71 0.83
C LEU A 47 17.79 -3.27 -0.41
N GLU A 48 19.12 -3.15 -0.51
CA GLU A 48 19.91 -3.74 -1.61
C GLU A 48 19.95 -5.27 -1.56
N LEU A 49 19.53 -5.86 -0.44
CA LEU A 49 19.38 -7.31 -0.27
C LEU A 49 17.95 -7.79 -0.49
N LEU A 50 17.07 -6.92 -1.01
CA LEU A 50 15.83 -7.42 -1.60
C LEU A 50 16.19 -8.46 -2.66
N ASP A 51 15.46 -9.58 -2.63
CA ASP A 51 15.62 -10.64 -3.62
C ASP A 51 15.61 -10.02 -5.03
N CYS A 52 16.52 -10.47 -5.89
CA CYS A 52 16.57 -10.11 -7.31
C CYS A 52 15.20 -10.22 -7.98
N LYS A 53 14.36 -11.18 -7.54
CA LYS A 53 12.95 -11.28 -7.95
C LYS A 53 12.20 -9.97 -7.65
N LYS A 54 12.23 -9.47 -6.42
CA LYS A 54 11.52 -8.24 -6.01
C LYS A 54 12.04 -7.02 -6.76
N LEU A 55 13.37 -6.85 -6.87
CA LEU A 55 13.97 -5.76 -7.63
C LEU A 55 13.55 -5.76 -9.11
N SER A 56 13.48 -6.96 -9.71
CA SER A 56 13.01 -7.10 -11.10
C SER A 56 11.54 -6.73 -11.25
N LEU A 57 10.69 -7.13 -10.29
CA LEU A 57 9.27 -6.77 -10.28
C LEU A 57 9.06 -5.27 -10.11
N PHE A 58 9.88 -4.60 -9.29
CA PHE A 58 9.89 -3.14 -9.19
C PHE A 58 10.27 -2.50 -10.51
N GLN A 59 11.31 -2.98 -11.17
CA GLN A 59 11.73 -2.45 -12.46
C GLN A 59 10.60 -2.56 -13.50
N VAL A 60 9.91 -3.71 -13.56
CA VAL A 60 8.72 -3.88 -14.40
C VAL A 60 7.64 -2.87 -14.04
N ALA A 61 7.31 -2.72 -12.75
CA ALA A 61 6.30 -1.75 -12.31
C ALA A 61 6.67 -0.31 -12.74
N LEU A 62 7.94 0.06 -12.59
CA LEU A 62 8.47 1.36 -13.01
C LEU A 62 8.45 1.55 -14.53
N ASP A 63 8.68 0.50 -15.31
CA ASP A 63 8.63 0.57 -16.77
C ASP A 63 7.19 0.77 -17.26
N ILE A 64 6.21 0.17 -16.61
CA ILE A 64 4.78 0.43 -16.89
C ILE A 64 4.44 1.89 -16.60
N TRP A 65 4.95 2.45 -15.49
CA TRP A 65 4.79 3.86 -15.13
C TRP A 65 5.33 4.83 -16.17
N LYS A 66 6.41 4.43 -16.86
CA LYS A 66 7.03 5.22 -17.93
C LYS A 66 6.36 5.05 -19.28
N THR A 67 5.28 4.26 -19.38
CA THR A 67 4.56 4.14 -20.65
C THR A 67 3.78 5.43 -20.95
N PRO A 68 3.75 5.90 -22.23
CA PRO A 68 3.03 7.12 -22.59
C PRO A 68 1.54 7.10 -22.22
N ALA A 69 0.91 5.93 -22.32
CA ALA A 69 -0.51 5.76 -21.98
C ALA A 69 -0.78 6.06 -20.49
N VAL A 70 0.04 5.49 -19.59
CA VAL A 70 -0.08 5.70 -18.14
C VAL A 70 0.26 7.14 -17.79
N MET A 71 1.37 7.68 -18.32
CA MET A 71 1.78 9.06 -18.05
C MET A 71 0.70 10.07 -18.48
N SER A 72 0.12 9.90 -19.67
CA SER A 72 -0.95 10.78 -20.16
C SER A 72 -2.16 10.78 -19.21
N LYS A 73 -2.62 9.59 -18.79
CA LYS A 73 -3.76 9.46 -17.88
C LYS A 73 -3.50 10.13 -16.52
N VAL A 74 -2.29 9.97 -15.98
CA VAL A 74 -1.89 10.58 -14.71
C VAL A 74 -1.82 12.09 -14.82
N ILE A 75 -1.29 12.61 -15.93
CA ILE A 75 -1.24 14.05 -16.18
C ILE A 75 -2.66 14.63 -16.28
N ASP A 76 -3.59 13.94 -16.93
CA ASP A 76 -4.98 14.39 -17.02
C ASP A 76 -5.65 14.45 -15.64
N ILE A 77 -5.39 13.46 -14.79
CA ILE A 77 -5.85 13.46 -13.39
C ILE A 77 -5.24 14.62 -12.60
N LEU A 78 -3.93 14.85 -12.72
CA LEU A 78 -3.24 15.95 -12.04
C LEU A 78 -3.73 17.33 -12.53
N LYS A 79 -4.12 17.47 -13.79
CA LYS A 79 -4.79 18.68 -14.30
C LYS A 79 -6.17 18.86 -13.68
N MET A 80 -6.91 17.79 -13.38
CA MET A 80 -8.18 17.90 -12.65
C MET A 80 -7.93 18.42 -11.22
N PHE A 81 -6.95 17.85 -10.50
CA PHE A 81 -6.52 18.35 -9.18
C PHE A 81 -6.10 19.82 -9.19
N GLN A 82 -5.59 20.32 -10.32
CA GLN A 82 -5.23 21.72 -10.48
C GLN A 82 -6.47 22.62 -10.60
N ARG A 83 -7.50 22.17 -11.31
CA ARG A 83 -8.71 22.97 -11.60
C ARG A 83 -9.70 22.96 -10.46
N GLU A 84 -9.88 21.80 -9.84
CA GLU A 84 -10.89 21.54 -8.83
C GLU A 84 -10.16 21.18 -7.53
N GLN A 85 -10.59 21.72 -6.39
CA GLN A 85 -10.20 21.12 -5.11
C GLN A 85 -11.06 19.88 -4.94
N PRO A 86 -10.54 18.68 -5.26
CA PRO A 86 -11.36 17.50 -5.17
C PRO A 86 -11.73 17.30 -3.70
N THR A 87 -12.98 16.95 -3.45
CA THR A 87 -13.36 16.43 -2.14
C THR A 87 -12.59 15.12 -1.90
N PHE A 88 -12.45 14.71 -0.64
CA PHE A 88 -11.82 13.44 -0.30
C PHE A 88 -12.38 12.25 -1.09
N ASN A 89 -13.71 12.21 -1.29
CA ASN A 89 -14.36 11.18 -2.09
C ASN A 89 -13.96 11.23 -3.57
N HIS A 90 -13.78 12.43 -4.14
CA HIS A 90 -13.34 12.54 -5.52
C HIS A 90 -11.87 12.14 -5.69
N GLU A 91 -11.01 12.38 -4.69
CA GLU A 91 -9.64 11.84 -4.69
C GLU A 91 -9.64 10.31 -4.73
N ILE A 92 -10.53 9.67 -3.94
CA ILE A 92 -10.70 8.21 -3.94
C ILE A 92 -11.14 7.71 -5.32
N GLU A 93 -12.17 8.32 -5.92
CA GLU A 93 -12.66 7.93 -7.25
C GLU A 93 -11.58 8.03 -8.33
N LEU A 94 -10.79 9.12 -8.32
CA LEU A 94 -9.65 9.29 -9.21
C LEU A 94 -8.59 8.20 -8.95
N VAL A 95 -8.39 7.85 -7.68
CA VAL A 95 -7.47 6.79 -7.27
C VAL A 95 -7.97 5.38 -7.66
N GLU A 96 -9.26 5.16 -7.79
CA GLU A 96 -9.80 3.90 -8.30
C GLU A 96 -9.69 3.81 -9.83
N ASP A 97 -9.96 4.90 -10.55
CA ASP A 97 -9.97 4.96 -12.01
C ASP A 97 -8.59 4.65 -12.62
N TRP A 98 -7.55 5.38 -12.21
CA TRP A 98 -6.18 5.08 -12.67
C TRP A 98 -5.66 3.72 -12.19
N SER A 99 -6.03 3.25 -10.99
CA SER A 99 -5.62 1.92 -10.51
C SER A 99 -6.19 0.86 -11.44
N THR A 100 -7.46 1.00 -11.84
CA THR A 100 -8.09 0.11 -12.82
C THR A 100 -7.39 0.16 -14.18
N HIS A 101 -7.01 1.36 -14.64
CA HIS A 101 -6.25 1.53 -15.88
C HIS A 101 -4.87 0.84 -15.82
N LEU A 102 -4.13 1.04 -14.73
CA LEU A 102 -2.82 0.44 -14.48
C LEU A 102 -2.88 -1.09 -14.44
N LEU A 103 -3.87 -1.64 -13.72
CA LEU A 103 -4.09 -3.08 -13.67
C LEU A 103 -4.40 -3.64 -15.07
N GLY A 104 -5.19 -2.91 -15.87
CA GLY A 104 -5.41 -3.27 -17.28
C GLY A 104 -4.12 -3.31 -18.11
N GLN A 105 -3.16 -2.44 -17.85
CA GLN A 105 -1.84 -2.49 -18.50
C GLN A 105 -1.02 -3.71 -18.05
N VAL A 106 -1.06 -4.05 -16.76
CA VAL A 106 -0.40 -5.25 -16.22
C VAL A 106 -0.97 -6.52 -16.86
N ASP A 107 -2.29 -6.60 -17.03
CA ASP A 107 -2.96 -7.74 -17.65
C ASP A 107 -2.55 -7.93 -19.11
N GLN A 108 -2.24 -6.85 -19.84
CA GLN A 108 -1.80 -6.87 -21.22
C GLN A 108 -0.34 -7.34 -21.41
N LEU A 109 0.45 -7.45 -20.34
CA LEU A 109 1.84 -7.93 -20.43
C LEU A 109 1.88 -9.42 -20.77
N SER A 110 2.12 -9.75 -22.04
CA SER A 110 2.18 -11.14 -22.51
C SER A 110 3.36 -11.92 -21.93
N ASN A 111 4.44 -11.22 -21.56
CA ASN A 111 5.72 -11.84 -21.19
C ASN A 111 5.85 -12.13 -19.69
N ILE A 112 4.82 -11.81 -18.90
CA ILE A 112 4.84 -12.00 -17.44
C ILE A 112 3.87 -13.11 -17.06
N PRO A 113 4.33 -14.16 -16.34
CA PRO A 113 3.45 -15.20 -15.81
C PRO A 113 2.32 -14.62 -14.95
N VAL A 114 1.13 -15.21 -15.02
CA VAL A 114 -0.07 -14.75 -14.27
C VAL A 114 0.21 -14.56 -12.78
N VAL A 115 0.97 -15.47 -12.17
CA VAL A 115 1.36 -15.37 -10.75
C VAL A 115 2.17 -14.09 -10.46
N LEU A 116 3.08 -13.71 -11.36
CA LEU A 116 3.89 -12.51 -11.20
C LEU A 116 3.14 -11.22 -11.56
N LYS A 117 2.11 -11.28 -12.42
CA LYS A 117 1.25 -10.12 -12.68
C LYS A 117 0.58 -9.61 -11.41
N GLN A 118 0.17 -10.53 -10.54
CA GLN A 118 -0.38 -10.16 -9.24
C GLN A 118 0.66 -9.46 -8.36
N ASP A 119 1.89 -9.97 -8.29
CA ASP A 119 2.99 -9.33 -7.57
C ASP A 119 3.30 -7.92 -8.11
N VAL A 120 3.35 -7.74 -9.44
CA VAL A 120 3.56 -6.44 -10.09
C VAL A 120 2.43 -5.46 -9.76
N SER A 121 1.18 -5.92 -9.81
CA SER A 121 0.01 -5.12 -9.46
C SER A 121 0.08 -4.58 -8.02
N TYR A 122 0.66 -5.33 -7.09
CA TYR A 122 0.87 -4.85 -5.72
C TYR A 122 1.97 -3.79 -5.58
N MET A 123 2.87 -3.67 -6.56
CA MET A 123 3.95 -2.68 -6.57
C MET A 123 3.58 -1.42 -7.34
N ILE A 124 2.86 -1.55 -8.45
CA ILE A 124 2.57 -0.44 -9.34
C ILE A 124 1.73 0.65 -8.69
N GLN A 125 0.75 0.27 -7.87
CA GLN A 125 -0.17 1.22 -7.27
C GLN A 125 0.49 2.12 -6.21
N PRO A 126 1.27 1.60 -5.24
CA PRO A 126 2.03 2.45 -4.33
C PRO A 126 3.01 3.41 -5.02
N CYS A 127 3.68 2.97 -6.10
CA CYS A 127 4.52 3.88 -6.91
C CYS A 127 3.68 5.05 -7.42
N GLY A 128 2.49 4.77 -7.96
CA GLY A 128 1.56 5.82 -8.38
C GLY A 128 1.22 6.77 -7.25
N GLN A 129 0.80 6.25 -6.10
CA GLN A 129 0.41 7.06 -4.94
C GLN A 129 1.55 8.00 -4.52
N GLU A 130 2.79 7.53 -4.57
CA GLU A 130 3.98 8.34 -4.32
C GLU A 130 4.14 9.46 -5.35
N LEU A 131 3.91 9.19 -6.64
CA LEU A 131 3.92 10.21 -7.69
C LEU A 131 2.85 11.28 -7.47
N VAL A 132 1.60 10.87 -7.24
CA VAL A 132 0.50 11.81 -7.01
C VAL A 132 0.75 12.67 -5.78
N LYS A 133 1.21 12.04 -4.68
CA LYS A 133 1.62 12.76 -3.47
C LYS A 133 2.72 13.77 -3.78
N PHE A 134 3.78 13.34 -4.46
CA PHE A 134 4.92 14.19 -4.81
C PHE A 134 4.50 15.39 -5.68
N VAL A 135 3.67 15.20 -6.70
CA VAL A 135 3.20 16.31 -7.55
C VAL A 135 2.27 17.23 -6.76
N LYS A 136 1.37 16.69 -5.94
CA LYS A 136 0.45 17.49 -5.13
C LYS A 136 1.21 18.41 -4.16
N GLU A 137 2.21 17.86 -3.48
CA GLU A 137 3.14 18.62 -2.62
C GLU A 137 3.94 19.64 -3.43
N SER A 138 4.62 19.19 -4.49
CA SER A 138 5.60 20.00 -5.23
C SER A 138 5.02 20.99 -6.24
N TYR A 139 3.73 20.91 -6.57
CA TYR A 139 3.11 21.77 -7.59
C TYR A 139 1.80 22.39 -7.10
N VAL A 140 0.85 21.57 -6.61
CA VAL A 140 -0.50 22.05 -6.28
C VAL A 140 -0.48 22.96 -5.05
N ASN A 141 0.29 22.63 -4.02
CA ASN A 141 0.40 23.47 -2.82
C ASN A 141 1.14 24.80 -3.11
N LEU A 142 2.08 24.78 -4.04
CA LEU A 142 2.85 25.96 -4.44
C LEU A 142 2.02 26.96 -5.25
N GLN A 143 1.19 26.49 -6.20
CA GLN A 143 0.27 27.39 -6.92
C GLN A 143 -0.75 28.07 -6.01
N ARG A 144 -1.17 27.39 -4.93
CA ARG A 144 -2.17 27.91 -3.99
C ARG A 144 -1.63 29.00 -3.08
N THR A 145 -0.35 28.92 -2.72
CA THR A 145 0.30 29.88 -1.82
C THR A 145 0.84 31.10 -2.55
N SER A 146 1.06 31.00 -3.87
CA SER A 146 1.48 32.11 -4.70
C SER A 146 0.30 33.01 -5.09
N SER A 147 -0.01 33.99 -4.25
CA SER A 147 -0.86 35.15 -4.61
C SER A 147 -0.23 36.05 -5.69
N THR A 148 0.94 35.69 -6.21
CA THR A 148 1.64 36.36 -7.30
C THR A 148 1.43 35.58 -8.59
N SER A 149 0.36 35.91 -9.31
CA SER A 149 -0.04 35.37 -10.62
C SER A 149 1.00 35.53 -11.74
N SER A 150 2.18 36.08 -11.46
CA SER A 150 3.25 36.38 -12.42
C SER A 150 4.44 35.41 -12.37
N LEU A 151 4.51 34.49 -11.41
CA LEU A 151 5.62 33.54 -11.34
C LEU A 151 5.34 32.33 -12.24
N LEU A 152 6.23 32.08 -13.19
CA LEU A 152 6.19 30.89 -14.04
C LEU A 152 6.78 29.69 -13.27
N TYR A 153 5.97 28.66 -13.07
CA TYR A 153 6.34 27.40 -12.43
C TYR A 153 6.65 26.32 -13.48
N PRO A 154 7.45 25.27 -13.15
CA PRO A 154 7.50 24.09 -13.99
C PRO A 154 6.09 23.52 -14.15
N THR A 155 5.80 22.98 -15.32
CA THR A 155 4.48 22.42 -15.63
C THR A 155 4.28 21.07 -14.91
N ILE A 156 3.03 20.61 -14.79
CA ILE A 156 2.74 19.25 -14.31
C ILE A 156 3.52 18.20 -15.10
N TYR A 157 3.67 18.40 -16.41
CA TYR A 157 4.45 17.52 -17.29
C TYR A 157 5.90 17.39 -16.82
N ASP A 158 6.53 18.49 -16.43
CA ASP A 158 7.91 18.48 -15.92
C ASP A 158 8.04 17.61 -14.68
N TYR A 159 7.07 17.67 -13.75
CA TYR A 159 7.10 16.84 -12.54
C TYR A 159 6.77 15.38 -12.79
N VAL A 160 6.08 15.02 -13.88
CA VAL A 160 5.73 13.62 -14.18
C VAL A 160 6.81 12.96 -15.03
N GLU A 161 7.25 13.61 -16.11
CA GLU A 161 8.20 13.01 -17.07
C GLU A 161 9.63 12.95 -16.52
N LYS A 162 10.00 13.86 -15.62
CA LYS A 162 11.37 13.98 -15.10
C LYS A 162 11.57 13.29 -13.76
N VAL A 163 10.57 12.53 -13.28
CA VAL A 163 10.68 11.77 -12.03
C VAL A 163 11.85 10.82 -12.09
N TYR A 164 12.73 10.95 -11.10
CA TYR A 164 13.78 9.99 -10.84
C TYR A 164 13.29 8.97 -9.82
N TRP A 165 12.95 7.78 -10.30
CA TRP A 165 12.59 6.66 -9.45
C TRP A 165 13.83 6.04 -8.79
N THR A 166 13.71 5.71 -7.52
CA THR A 166 14.65 4.81 -6.85
C THR A 166 14.41 3.38 -7.32
N GLN A 167 15.39 2.50 -7.10
CA GLN A 167 15.26 1.07 -7.39
C GLN A 167 14.17 0.35 -6.57
N PHE A 168 13.54 1.06 -5.61
CA PHE A 168 12.49 0.54 -4.72
C PHE A 168 11.13 1.17 -5.00
N GLY A 169 10.97 1.90 -6.10
CA GLY A 169 9.69 2.49 -6.46
C GLY A 169 9.28 3.73 -5.65
N SER A 170 10.22 4.37 -4.94
CA SER A 170 10.02 5.71 -4.37
C SER A 170 10.63 6.79 -5.25
N ILE A 171 10.33 8.06 -4.99
CA ILE A 171 10.85 9.19 -5.79
C ILE A 171 12.09 9.77 -5.11
N ASP A 172 13.21 9.84 -5.83
CA ASP A 172 14.37 10.63 -5.42
C ASP A 172 14.09 12.10 -5.70
N LYS A 173 13.48 12.79 -4.73
CA LYS A 173 13.03 14.19 -4.86
C LYS A 173 14.18 15.12 -5.26
N ALA A 174 15.38 14.90 -4.72
CA ALA A 174 16.57 15.72 -5.01
C ALA A 174 17.05 15.53 -6.45
N LYS A 175 17.17 14.29 -6.94
CA LYS A 175 17.53 14.03 -8.34
C LYS A 175 16.46 14.48 -9.32
N THR A 176 15.18 14.28 -8.97
CA THR A 176 14.04 14.73 -9.77
C THR A 176 14.10 16.23 -9.97
N PHE A 177 14.26 16.99 -8.88
CA PHE A 177 14.41 18.44 -8.97
C PHE A 177 15.67 18.86 -9.75
N LEU A 178 16.80 18.18 -9.55
CA LEU A 178 18.02 18.48 -10.31
C LEU A 178 17.81 18.28 -11.82
N ASN A 179 17.04 17.26 -12.22
CA ASN A 179 16.67 17.02 -13.62
C ASN A 179 15.81 18.16 -14.18
N ILE A 180 14.80 18.61 -13.41
CA ILE A 180 13.97 19.78 -13.75
C ILE A 180 14.85 21.04 -13.88
N TYR A 181 15.77 21.27 -12.94
CA TYR A 181 16.70 22.41 -12.96
C TYR A 181 17.61 22.42 -14.19
N ASN A 182 18.14 21.26 -14.58
CA ASN A 182 19.03 21.18 -15.74
C ASN A 182 18.27 21.44 -17.05
N ASP A 183 17.04 20.92 -17.18
CA ASP A 183 16.26 21.10 -18.41
C ASP A 183 15.68 22.52 -18.57
N ARG A 184 15.52 23.25 -17.46
CA ARG A 184 15.25 24.69 -17.52
C ARG A 184 16.30 25.44 -18.36
N LYS A 185 17.58 25.01 -18.30
CA LYS A 185 18.67 25.66 -19.04
C LYS A 185 18.61 25.37 -20.54
N SER A 186 18.16 24.17 -20.94
CA SER A 186 18.06 23.77 -22.35
C SER A 186 16.85 24.38 -23.04
N THR A 187 15.71 24.45 -22.36
CA THR A 187 14.42 24.81 -22.97
C THR A 187 14.15 26.32 -23.06
N LYS A 188 15.01 27.17 -22.46
CA LYS A 188 14.78 28.61 -22.25
C LYS A 188 13.44 28.94 -21.60
N GLN A 189 12.76 27.97 -20.98
CA GLN A 189 11.59 28.25 -20.17
C GLN A 189 12.02 29.14 -19.00
N THR A 190 11.37 30.30 -18.89
CA THR A 190 11.60 31.26 -17.81
C THR A 190 10.93 30.78 -16.53
N VAL A 191 11.33 29.62 -16.03
CA VAL A 191 10.95 29.18 -14.67
C VAL A 191 11.54 30.18 -13.68
N ASN A 192 10.72 30.56 -12.70
CA ASN A 192 11.06 31.59 -11.73
C ASN A 192 12.30 31.23 -10.89
N ASN A 193 13.28 32.15 -10.82
CA ASN A 193 14.52 31.96 -10.06
C ASN A 193 14.30 31.83 -8.55
N VAL A 194 13.37 32.60 -7.98
CA VAL A 194 13.02 32.55 -6.55
C VAL A 194 12.49 31.17 -6.19
N TYR A 195 11.57 30.64 -7.00
CA TYR A 195 11.01 29.30 -6.81
C TYR A 195 12.11 28.23 -6.85
N MET A 196 12.90 28.22 -7.93
CA MET A 196 13.98 27.25 -8.09
C MET A 196 14.99 27.34 -6.95
N PHE A 197 15.28 28.54 -6.46
CA PHE A 197 16.18 28.72 -5.33
C PHE A 197 15.60 28.10 -4.05
N MET A 198 14.31 28.31 -3.77
CA MET A 198 13.65 27.74 -2.59
C MET A 198 13.65 26.20 -2.62
N GLU A 199 13.32 25.60 -3.75
CA GLU A 199 13.37 24.14 -3.90
C GLU A 199 14.80 23.59 -3.84
N ALA A 200 15.77 24.30 -4.44
CA ALA A 200 17.17 23.91 -4.32
C ALA A 200 17.63 23.93 -2.85
N CYS A 201 17.22 24.95 -2.08
CA CYS A 201 17.46 25.04 -0.64
C CYS A 201 16.82 23.88 0.13
N LYS A 202 15.55 23.56 -0.18
CA LYS A 202 14.80 22.45 0.41
C LYS A 202 15.50 21.11 0.23
N HIS A 203 16.06 20.89 -0.96
CA HIS A 203 16.79 19.66 -1.29
C HIS A 203 18.29 19.73 -1.01
N CYS A 204 18.78 20.81 -0.38
CA CYS A 204 20.19 21.05 -0.07
C CYS A 204 21.14 20.87 -1.26
N LEU A 205 20.74 21.33 -2.44
CA LEU A 205 21.51 21.20 -3.68
C LEU A 205 22.51 22.34 -3.84
N GLU A 206 23.63 22.25 -3.12
CA GLU A 206 24.62 23.34 -3.00
C GLU A 206 24.99 24.00 -4.34
N LYS A 207 25.39 23.23 -5.35
CA LYS A 207 25.76 23.78 -6.68
C LYS A 207 24.61 24.56 -7.35
N PRO A 208 23.40 23.99 -7.54
CA PRO A 208 22.25 24.76 -7.99
C PRO A 208 21.95 26.00 -7.15
N ILE A 209 22.03 25.92 -5.82
CA ILE A 209 21.77 27.06 -4.92
C ILE A 209 22.74 28.21 -5.21
N GLU A 210 24.04 27.94 -5.33
CA GLU A 210 25.06 28.97 -5.64
C GLU A 210 24.79 29.65 -6.99
N ILE A 211 24.48 28.86 -8.01
CA ILE A 211 24.20 29.38 -9.36
C ILE A 211 22.93 30.23 -9.35
N LEU A 212 21.83 29.70 -8.80
CA LEU A 212 20.55 30.41 -8.71
C LEU A 212 20.67 31.70 -7.91
N TRP A 213 21.43 31.69 -6.80
CA TRP A 213 21.70 32.90 -6.04
C TRP A 213 22.43 33.96 -6.86
N SER A 214 23.38 33.55 -7.71
CA SER A 214 24.09 34.47 -8.59
C SER A 214 23.20 35.04 -9.70
N GLU A 215 22.27 34.22 -10.23
CA GLU A 215 21.31 34.60 -11.27
C GLU A 215 20.13 35.46 -10.75
N CYS A 216 19.81 35.37 -9.45
CA CYS A 216 18.76 36.19 -8.84
C CYS A 216 19.12 37.69 -8.86
N SER A 217 18.19 38.51 -9.36
CA SER A 217 18.23 39.97 -9.25
C SER A 217 18.19 40.42 -7.78
N ASN A 218 18.58 41.67 -7.52
CA ASN A 218 18.51 42.24 -6.17
C ASN A 218 17.07 42.29 -5.62
N SER A 219 16.07 42.49 -6.48
CA SER A 219 14.66 42.42 -6.09
C SER A 219 14.21 41.00 -5.73
N GLU A 220 14.66 39.99 -6.46
CA GLU A 220 14.37 38.58 -6.14
C GLU A 220 15.06 38.14 -4.87
N LYS A 221 16.34 38.51 -4.69
CA LYS A 221 17.05 38.34 -3.42
C LYS A 221 16.29 39.04 -2.30
N ARG A 222 15.85 40.28 -2.51
CA ARG A 222 15.02 41.00 -1.53
C ARG A 222 13.74 40.24 -1.20
N ILE A 223 13.03 39.68 -2.17
CA ILE A 223 11.85 38.84 -1.93
C ILE A 223 12.21 37.63 -1.05
N LEU A 224 13.29 36.92 -1.37
CA LEU A 224 13.80 35.80 -0.56
C LEU A 224 14.21 36.22 0.86
N LEU A 225 14.57 37.50 1.06
CA LEU A 225 15.07 38.04 2.33
C LEU A 225 13.99 38.72 3.18
N GLU A 226 12.96 39.33 2.57
CA GLU A 226 11.94 40.17 3.19
C GLU A 226 10.55 39.51 3.28
N LYS A 227 10.16 38.66 2.29
CA LYS A 227 8.84 38.01 2.28
C LYS A 227 8.78 36.72 3.08
N ILE A 228 9.84 36.38 3.80
CA ILE A 228 9.73 35.36 4.85
C ILE A 228 8.98 36.04 6.00
N PRO A 229 7.65 35.85 6.15
CA PRO A 229 6.89 36.68 7.07
C PRO A 229 7.40 36.41 8.49
N ASP A 230 7.66 37.45 9.26
CA ASP A 230 7.79 37.35 10.72
C ASP A 230 6.42 37.01 11.32
N VAL A 231 5.91 35.83 11.02
CA VAL A 231 4.88 35.21 11.82
C VAL A 231 5.56 34.84 13.13
N SER A 232 5.13 35.47 14.22
CA SER A 232 5.57 35.08 15.55
C SER A 232 5.29 33.58 15.71
N TYR A 233 6.20 32.85 16.34
CA TYR A 233 6.04 31.41 16.54
C TYR A 233 4.78 31.08 17.38
N ASP A 234 4.24 32.09 18.07
CA ASP A 234 3.12 31.99 18.99
C ASP A 234 1.74 32.13 18.31
N ASP A 235 1.67 32.68 17.08
CA ASP A 235 0.40 32.89 16.33
C ASP A 235 0.09 31.76 15.33
N ILE A 236 0.86 30.67 15.35
CA ILE A 236 0.71 29.57 14.40
C ILE A 236 -0.30 28.56 14.98
N SER A 237 -1.56 28.68 14.60
CA SER A 237 -2.56 27.62 14.84
C SER A 237 -2.07 26.28 14.28
N ASP A 238 -2.37 25.15 14.94
CA ASP A 238 -1.91 23.80 14.57
C ASP A 238 -2.10 23.44 13.07
N ASP A 239 -3.09 24.02 12.39
CA ASP A 239 -3.31 23.81 10.95
C ASP A 239 -2.19 24.34 10.04
N PHE A 240 -1.40 25.33 10.49
CA PHE A 240 -0.32 25.94 9.69
C PHE A 240 0.97 25.12 9.63
N PHE A 241 1.17 24.16 10.53
CA PHE A 241 2.37 23.29 10.50
C PHE A 241 2.44 22.40 9.25
N THR A 242 1.33 22.27 8.53
CA THR A 242 1.26 21.58 7.23
C THR A 242 1.74 22.44 6.06
N ASN A 243 1.95 23.75 6.25
CA ASN A 243 2.40 24.63 5.19
C ASN A 243 3.90 24.42 4.94
N GLU A 244 4.19 23.67 3.89
CA GLU A 244 5.52 23.29 3.39
C GLU A 244 6.49 24.48 3.25
N ALA A 245 5.98 25.69 3.05
CA ALA A 245 6.76 26.92 3.03
C ALA A 245 7.35 27.30 4.41
N VAL A 246 6.64 27.01 5.50
CA VAL A 246 7.13 27.23 6.88
C VAL A 246 8.23 26.22 7.21
N GLN A 247 8.09 24.98 6.73
CA GLN A 247 9.03 23.89 6.94
C GLN A 247 10.39 24.08 6.26
N THR A 248 10.51 24.96 5.27
CA THR A 248 11.78 25.23 4.56
C THR A 248 12.46 26.51 4.99
N ARG A 249 11.83 27.29 5.87
CA ARG A 249 12.32 28.62 6.31
C ARG A 249 13.70 28.57 6.96
N HIS A 250 13.96 27.60 7.83
CA HIS A 250 15.27 27.46 8.48
C HIS A 250 16.38 27.14 7.47
N LEU A 251 16.06 26.43 6.39
CA LEU A 251 17.00 26.15 5.30
C LEU A 251 17.34 27.43 4.54
N LEU A 252 16.33 28.26 4.23
CA LEU A 252 16.58 29.57 3.60
C LEU A 252 17.46 30.47 4.48
N PHE A 253 17.23 30.48 5.79
CA PHE A 253 18.09 31.21 6.73
C PHE A 253 19.52 30.67 6.76
N TYR A 254 19.70 29.35 6.78
CA TYR A 254 21.01 28.72 6.70
C TYR A 254 21.75 29.16 5.42
N TRP A 255 21.12 29.01 4.25
CA TRP A 255 21.75 29.35 2.97
C TRP A 255 22.04 30.85 2.84
N ARG A 256 21.15 31.72 3.34
CA ARG A 256 21.42 33.16 3.47
C ARG A 256 22.66 33.44 4.31
N TRP A 257 22.77 32.84 5.49
CA TRP A 257 23.95 32.99 6.34
C TRP A 257 25.22 32.48 5.65
N TYR A 258 25.14 31.32 5.00
CA TYR A 258 26.25 30.72 4.25
C TYR A 258 26.81 31.69 3.19
N PHE A 259 25.92 32.31 2.39
CA PHE A 259 26.34 33.30 1.41
C PHE A 259 26.87 34.58 2.06
N ASN A 260 26.25 35.07 3.13
CA ASN A 260 26.73 36.26 3.84
C ASN A 260 28.13 36.04 4.43
N LYS A 261 28.42 34.85 4.98
CA LYS A 261 29.76 34.48 5.49
C LYS A 261 30.78 34.35 4.37
N LYS A 262 30.39 33.84 3.19
CA LYS A 262 31.26 33.85 2.00
C LYS A 262 31.51 35.26 1.46
N GLN A 263 30.53 36.17 1.57
CA GLN A 263 30.57 37.53 1.03
C GLN A 263 31.10 38.58 2.02
N SER A 264 31.22 38.28 3.32
CA SER A 264 31.66 39.22 4.36
C SER A 264 33.14 39.63 4.25
N SER A 265 33.89 39.07 3.29
CA SER A 265 35.17 39.62 2.83
C SER A 265 35.03 40.77 1.81
N VAL A 266 33.85 41.02 1.24
CA VAL A 266 33.64 41.93 0.09
C VAL A 266 32.60 43.04 0.34
N LEU A 267 31.67 42.91 1.29
CA LEU A 267 30.57 43.88 1.47
C LEU A 267 30.38 44.34 2.93
N GLN A 268 31.35 45.09 3.47
CA GLN A 268 31.10 45.97 4.62
C GLN A 268 30.46 47.28 4.13
N SER A 269 29.15 47.29 3.86
CA SER A 269 28.41 48.54 3.66
C SER A 269 27.86 49.03 5.01
N PRO A 270 28.32 50.17 5.56
CA PRO A 270 28.02 50.59 6.93
C PRO A 270 26.56 50.99 7.21
N ASN A 271 25.69 51.08 6.20
CA ASN A 271 24.42 51.79 6.33
C ASN A 271 23.17 50.89 6.48
N ASN A 272 23.30 49.57 6.57
CA ASN A 272 22.13 48.68 6.65
C ASN A 272 21.84 48.21 8.09
N LYS A 273 21.28 49.10 8.91
CA LYS A 273 20.93 48.84 10.33
C LYS A 273 19.89 47.73 10.52
N ASN A 274 19.16 47.32 9.49
CA ASN A 274 18.16 46.24 9.55
C ASN A 274 18.76 44.82 9.43
N PHE A 275 20.08 44.67 9.26
CA PHE A 275 20.75 43.37 9.12
C PHE A 275 21.52 42.90 10.37
N GLN A 276 21.29 43.51 11.54
CA GLN A 276 21.93 43.15 12.82
C GLN A 276 21.54 41.77 13.39
N LEU A 277 20.76 40.96 12.67
CA LEU A 277 20.57 39.54 13.00
C LEU A 277 21.83 38.69 12.78
N ASN A 278 22.80 39.18 11.99
CA ASN A 278 24.03 38.44 11.69
C ASN A 278 24.98 38.27 12.88
N ASP A 279 24.92 39.12 13.91
CA ASP A 279 25.86 39.07 15.05
C ASP A 279 25.49 38.03 16.12
N ARG A 280 24.33 37.36 16.01
CA ARG A 280 23.85 36.40 17.02
C ARG A 280 24.03 34.93 16.63
N PHE A 281 24.45 34.65 15.41
CA PHE A 281 24.56 33.28 14.94
C PHE A 281 26.02 32.88 14.77
N ASP A 282 26.62 32.32 15.83
CA ASP A 282 27.86 31.58 15.67
C ASP A 282 27.58 30.30 14.84
N GLU A 283 28.61 29.76 14.18
CA GLU A 283 28.45 28.58 13.32
C GLU A 283 27.81 27.40 14.08
N ASN A 284 28.13 27.26 15.37
CA ASN A 284 27.54 26.24 16.23
C ASN A 284 26.03 26.41 16.45
N SER A 285 25.53 27.63 16.64
CA SER A 285 24.10 27.93 16.83
C SER A 285 23.28 27.62 15.60
N ILE A 286 23.82 27.84 14.40
CA ILE A 286 23.10 27.56 13.16
C ILE A 286 22.91 26.07 12.97
N PHE A 287 23.96 25.26 13.13
CA PHE A 287 23.79 23.80 13.06
C PHE A 287 22.89 23.28 14.19
N ARG A 288 23.01 23.88 15.39
CA ARG A 288 22.17 23.55 16.56
C ARG A 288 20.68 23.80 16.28
N ASP A 289 20.33 24.80 15.51
CA ASP A 289 18.93 25.13 15.22
C ASP A 289 18.42 24.47 13.92
N THR A 290 19.28 24.36 12.91
CA THR A 290 18.88 23.90 11.56
C THR A 290 18.63 22.41 11.53
N ILE A 291 19.43 21.60 12.24
CA ILE A 291 19.26 20.13 12.25
C ILE A 291 17.97 19.71 12.96
N PRO A 292 17.67 20.15 14.20
CA PRO A 292 16.42 19.79 14.86
C PRO A 292 15.20 20.27 14.10
N LYS A 293 15.24 21.46 13.49
CA LYS A 293 14.15 21.95 12.64
C LYS A 293 14.00 21.11 11.38
N SER A 294 15.10 20.66 10.77
CA SER A 294 15.05 19.75 9.61
C SER A 294 14.45 18.40 9.98
N ILE A 295 14.79 17.86 11.16
CA ILE A 295 14.19 16.63 11.71
C ILE A 295 12.70 16.83 11.96
N ALA A 296 12.31 17.94 12.61
CA ALA A 296 10.92 18.26 12.91
C ALA A 296 10.07 18.50 11.64
N SER A 297 10.68 19.04 10.58
CA SER A 297 10.07 19.18 9.26
C SER A 297 10.10 17.91 8.40
N HIS A 298 10.67 16.81 8.92
CA HIS A 298 10.82 15.55 8.21
C HIS A 298 11.61 15.66 6.89
N ASN A 299 12.51 16.65 6.77
CA ASN A 299 13.28 16.83 5.54
C ASN A 299 14.52 15.95 5.53
N PHE A 300 14.37 14.72 5.03
CA PHE A 300 15.43 13.72 4.96
C PHE A 300 16.73 14.24 4.30
N GLN A 301 16.62 14.95 3.18
CA GLN A 301 17.79 15.45 2.43
C GLN A 301 18.57 16.49 3.23
N ALA A 302 17.86 17.41 3.89
CA ALA A 302 18.49 18.40 4.76
C ALA A 302 19.18 17.75 5.95
N VAL A 303 18.52 16.79 6.61
CA VAL A 303 19.13 16.10 7.75
C VAL A 303 20.40 15.36 7.31
N LYS A 304 20.37 14.65 6.16
CA LYS A 304 21.55 13.99 5.61
C LYS A 304 22.69 14.98 5.35
N PHE A 305 22.39 16.09 4.66
CA PHE A 305 23.37 17.13 4.30
C PHE A 305 24.06 17.73 5.54
N PHE A 306 23.29 18.11 6.57
CA PHE A 306 23.85 18.70 7.77
C PHE A 306 24.51 17.67 8.69
N HIS A 307 23.99 16.45 8.74
CA HIS A 307 24.58 15.38 9.53
C HIS A 307 26.01 15.09 9.07
N ASP A 308 26.25 15.03 7.76
CA ASP A 308 27.56 14.74 7.19
C ASP A 308 28.59 15.86 7.46
N GLN A 309 28.17 17.04 7.94
CA GLN A 309 29.04 18.16 8.35
C GLN A 309 29.38 18.17 9.85
N LEU A 310 28.76 17.31 10.65
CA LEU A 310 28.99 17.23 12.10
C LEU A 310 30.21 16.38 12.46
N THR A 311 30.76 16.60 13.66
CA THR A 311 31.77 15.70 14.23
C THR A 311 31.14 14.34 14.58
N PRO A 312 31.90 13.23 14.57
CA PRO A 312 31.37 11.89 14.88
C PRO A 312 30.60 11.80 16.20
N GLU A 313 31.04 12.54 17.23
CA GLU A 313 30.38 12.54 18.54
C GLU A 313 28.99 13.20 18.48
N LYS A 314 28.89 14.34 17.79
CA LYS A 314 27.61 15.04 17.59
C LYS A 314 26.68 14.23 16.68
N GLN A 315 27.22 13.59 15.65
CA GLN A 315 26.47 12.66 14.79
C GLN A 315 25.82 11.55 15.62
N GLN A 316 26.60 10.88 16.47
CA GLN A 316 26.11 9.81 17.34
C GLN A 316 25.04 10.29 18.33
N GLN A 317 25.23 11.46 18.94
CA GLN A 317 24.26 12.05 19.86
C GLN A 317 22.93 12.36 19.17
N ILE A 318 22.97 13.09 18.04
CA ILE A 318 21.77 13.47 17.29
C ILE A 318 21.07 12.23 16.73
N MET A 319 21.81 11.26 16.20
CA MET A 319 21.26 9.99 15.73
C MET A 319 20.46 9.29 16.84
N THR A 320 21.05 9.13 18.02
CA THR A 320 20.42 8.43 19.15
C THR A 320 19.16 9.16 19.63
N GLN A 321 19.23 10.49 19.76
CA GLN A 321 18.08 11.31 20.18
C GLN A 321 16.96 11.26 19.14
N THR A 322 17.30 11.42 17.86
CA THR A 322 16.33 11.44 16.77
C THR A 322 15.61 10.12 16.63
N VAL A 323 16.34 9.00 16.64
CA VAL A 323 15.72 7.68 16.54
C VAL A 323 14.79 7.40 17.71
N ASN A 324 15.18 7.76 18.94
CA ASN A 324 14.29 7.64 20.10
C ASN A 324 13.02 8.47 19.90
N ASN A 325 13.15 9.74 19.49
CA ASN A 325 12.01 10.63 19.28
C ASN A 325 11.06 10.08 18.21
N LEU A 326 11.58 9.68 17.05
CA LEU A 326 10.81 9.12 15.94
C LEU A 326 10.04 7.85 16.32
N LEU A 327 10.61 7.00 17.19
CA LEU A 327 9.97 5.75 17.63
C LEU A 327 9.01 5.94 18.80
N THR A 328 9.14 7.02 19.57
CA THR A 328 8.20 7.37 20.65
C THR A 328 6.99 8.16 20.17
N GLN A 329 7.11 8.88 19.04
CA GLN A 329 6.01 9.63 18.43
C GLN A 329 5.14 8.70 17.57
N THR A 330 4.30 7.90 18.21
CA THR A 330 3.50 6.87 17.52
C THR A 330 2.18 7.39 16.93
N GLU A 331 1.74 8.61 17.25
CA GLU A 331 0.42 9.14 16.89
C GLU A 331 0.50 10.52 16.23
N GLY A 332 -0.12 10.66 15.05
CA GLY A 332 -0.28 11.93 14.31
C GLY A 332 0.96 12.47 13.60
N GLY A 333 1.10 12.24 12.29
CA GLY A 333 2.14 12.88 11.46
C GLY A 333 2.40 12.22 10.10
N ASN A 334 3.16 12.88 9.23
CA ASN A 334 3.59 12.38 7.91
C ASN A 334 4.61 11.23 8.08
N ARG A 335 4.11 10.03 8.40
CA ARG A 335 4.90 8.87 8.85
C ARG A 335 5.93 8.36 7.82
N GLN A 336 5.78 8.68 6.55
CA GLN A 336 6.68 8.21 5.49
C GLN A 336 8.07 8.87 5.56
N ASP A 337 8.12 10.20 5.60
CA ASP A 337 9.40 10.95 5.61
C ASP A 337 10.17 10.70 6.93
N ASN A 338 9.45 10.41 8.02
CA ASN A 338 10.02 9.94 9.28
C ASN A 338 10.77 8.61 9.15
N LEU A 339 10.31 7.73 8.26
CA LEU A 339 10.91 6.41 8.09
C LEU A 339 12.17 6.49 7.26
N ASP A 340 12.20 7.28 6.18
CA ASP A 340 13.44 7.52 5.43
C ASP A 340 14.57 8.00 6.34
N LEU A 341 14.24 8.92 7.26
CA LEU A 341 15.16 9.42 8.26
C LEU A 341 15.55 8.35 9.30
N LEU A 342 14.58 7.57 9.80
CA LEU A 342 14.81 6.48 10.73
C LEU A 342 15.77 5.43 10.14
N PHE A 343 15.51 4.98 8.91
CA PHE A 343 16.33 3.97 8.23
C PHE A 343 17.72 4.51 7.87
N PHE A 344 17.84 5.78 7.51
CA PHE A 344 19.15 6.42 7.34
C PHE A 344 20.00 6.33 8.61
N TYR A 345 19.39 6.58 9.77
CA TYR A 345 20.10 6.47 11.04
C TYR A 345 20.35 5.02 11.46
N ILE A 346 19.39 4.12 11.28
CA ILE A 346 19.60 2.68 11.56
C ILE A 346 20.78 2.14 10.73
N LYS A 347 20.92 2.53 9.46
CA LYS A 347 22.07 2.14 8.61
C LYS A 347 23.42 2.65 9.12
N LYS A 348 23.45 3.68 9.96
CA LYS A 348 24.67 4.20 10.59
C LYS A 348 24.92 3.62 11.99
N MET A 349 23.96 2.89 12.55
CA MET A 349 24.10 2.25 13.85
C MET A 349 24.97 0.99 13.76
N THR A 350 25.69 0.72 14.84
CA THR A 350 26.36 -0.56 15.05
C THR A 350 25.35 -1.67 15.34
N ASP A 351 25.70 -2.93 15.06
CA ASP A 351 24.86 -4.10 15.34
C ASP A 351 24.30 -4.10 16.78
N GLN A 352 25.13 -3.72 17.75
CA GLN A 352 24.73 -3.68 19.15
C GLN A 352 23.68 -2.59 19.42
N GLN A 353 23.82 -1.42 18.77
CA GLN A 353 22.83 -0.35 18.86
C GLN A 353 21.51 -0.77 18.21
N ILE A 354 21.56 -1.43 17.04
CA ILE A 354 20.36 -1.93 16.35
C ILE A 354 19.66 -2.99 17.22
N LYS A 355 20.41 -3.93 17.80
CA LYS A 355 19.85 -4.93 18.70
C LYS A 355 19.16 -4.29 19.91
N ASN A 356 19.81 -3.31 20.54
CA ASN A 356 19.23 -2.57 21.66
C ASN A 356 17.97 -1.79 21.22
N LEU A 357 17.98 -1.26 19.99
CA LEU A 357 16.85 -0.56 19.40
C LEU A 357 15.65 -1.49 19.20
N ILE A 358 15.85 -2.66 18.58
CA ILE A 358 14.79 -3.67 18.37
C ILE A 358 14.27 -4.18 19.71
N GLN A 359 15.15 -4.43 20.68
CA GLN A 359 14.73 -4.86 22.01
C GLN A 359 13.83 -3.82 22.71
N LYS A 360 14.13 -2.53 22.53
CA LYS A 360 13.39 -1.44 23.18
C LYS A 360 12.15 -1.00 22.40
N TYR A 361 12.21 -1.03 21.07
CA TYR A 361 11.24 -0.42 20.16
C TYR A 361 10.80 -1.34 19.02
N GLY A 362 10.93 -2.66 19.17
CA GLY A 362 10.57 -3.63 18.12
C GLY A 362 9.13 -3.44 17.62
N PHE A 363 8.17 -3.24 18.55
CA PHE A 363 6.79 -2.98 18.18
C PHE A 363 6.59 -1.64 17.43
N PRO A 364 6.98 -0.46 17.95
CA PRO A 364 6.86 0.80 17.21
C PRO A 364 7.56 0.78 15.84
N LEU A 365 8.74 0.16 15.77
CA LEU A 365 9.51 0.04 14.54
C LEU A 365 8.76 -0.79 13.49
N LEU A 366 8.30 -1.99 13.83
CA LEU A 366 7.50 -2.84 12.95
C LEU A 366 6.20 -2.17 12.54
N ASN A 367 5.54 -1.50 13.49
CA ASN A 367 4.27 -0.83 13.25
C ASN A 367 4.39 0.30 12.20
N ASN A 368 5.48 1.06 12.27
CA ASN A 368 5.75 2.10 11.28
C ASN A 368 6.03 1.53 9.89
N MET A 369 6.62 0.34 9.78
CA MET A 369 6.91 -0.28 8.48
C MET A 369 5.67 -0.78 7.74
N ILE A 370 4.62 -1.21 8.45
CA ILE A 370 3.38 -1.74 7.84
C ILE A 370 2.76 -0.75 6.85
N ILE A 371 2.82 0.53 7.18
CA ILE A 371 2.08 1.59 6.49
C ILE A 371 2.91 2.32 5.43
N ALA A 372 4.20 2.02 5.34
CA ALA A 372 5.16 2.89 4.67
C ALA A 372 5.77 2.25 3.43
N TRP A 373 5.62 2.94 2.31
CA TRP A 373 6.19 2.54 1.04
C TRP A 373 7.55 3.20 0.83
N PRO A 374 8.64 2.48 0.51
CA PRO A 374 8.72 1.07 0.19
C PRO A 374 9.13 0.19 1.38
N TRP A 375 9.29 0.76 2.58
CA TRP A 375 9.83 0.10 3.76
C TRP A 375 9.07 -1.16 4.19
N ARG A 376 7.78 -1.26 3.85
CA ARG A 376 6.97 -2.46 4.09
C ARG A 376 7.59 -3.76 3.54
N PHE A 377 8.44 -3.71 2.51
CA PHE A 377 9.07 -4.94 1.99
C PHE A 377 10.14 -5.53 2.90
N LEU A 378 10.70 -4.72 3.80
CA LEU A 378 11.62 -5.17 4.83
C LEU A 378 10.86 -5.70 6.07
N PHE A 379 9.55 -5.54 6.12
CA PHE A 379 8.75 -5.94 7.28
C PHE A 379 8.93 -7.41 7.66
N PRO A 380 8.88 -8.40 6.74
CA PRO A 380 9.06 -9.81 7.11
C PRO A 380 10.43 -10.10 7.71
N GLN A 381 11.50 -9.53 7.13
CA GLN A 381 12.88 -9.72 7.59
C GLN A 381 13.08 -9.14 8.99
N LEU A 382 12.52 -7.95 9.23
CA LEU A 382 12.60 -7.35 10.56
C LEU A 382 11.73 -8.10 11.57
N LEU A 383 10.56 -8.58 11.15
CA LEU A 383 9.66 -9.34 11.99
C LEU A 383 10.32 -10.60 12.54
N GLU A 384 11.03 -11.34 11.68
CA GLU A 384 11.78 -12.55 12.04
C GLU A 384 12.77 -12.30 13.18
N ILE A 385 13.48 -11.17 13.13
CA ILE A 385 14.48 -10.78 14.14
C ILE A 385 13.80 -10.25 15.41
N SER A 386 12.60 -9.69 15.28
CA SER A 386 11.89 -9.02 16.36
C SER A 386 11.09 -9.98 17.25
N TRP A 387 10.84 -11.22 16.80
CA TRP A 387 9.98 -12.17 17.52
C TRP A 387 10.32 -12.31 19.01
N SER A 388 11.60 -12.48 19.34
CA SER A 388 12.05 -12.68 20.73
C SER A 388 11.84 -11.46 21.64
N PHE A 389 11.44 -10.32 21.08
CA PHE A 389 11.24 -9.06 21.79
C PHE A 389 9.78 -8.61 21.81
N LEU A 390 8.89 -9.29 21.08
CA LEU A 390 7.47 -8.97 21.06
C LEU A 390 6.74 -9.67 22.20
N THR A 391 6.01 -8.88 23.00
CA THR A 391 5.01 -9.39 23.93
C THR A 391 3.75 -9.83 23.17
N GLU A 392 2.92 -10.67 23.79
CA GLU A 392 1.64 -11.07 23.20
C GLU A 392 0.74 -9.87 22.88
N ASP A 393 0.74 -8.83 23.72
CA ASP A 393 -0.04 -7.61 23.49
C ASP A 393 0.51 -6.79 22.32
N ASN A 394 1.83 -6.61 22.24
CA ASN A 394 2.47 -5.93 21.10
C ASN A 394 2.16 -6.66 19.80
N TYR A 395 2.20 -7.99 19.85
CA TYR A 395 1.86 -8.85 18.74
C TYR A 395 0.40 -8.68 18.29
N LYS A 396 -0.57 -8.78 19.21
CA LYS A 396 -2.00 -8.54 18.91
C LYS A 396 -2.23 -7.15 18.31
N ASN A 397 -1.55 -6.13 18.84
CA ASN A 397 -1.63 -4.77 18.31
C ASN A 397 -1.03 -4.65 16.90
N LEU A 398 0.05 -5.37 16.62
CA LEU A 398 0.68 -5.36 15.31
C LEU A 398 -0.25 -5.99 14.26
N VAL A 399 -0.83 -7.14 14.58
CA VAL A 399 -1.89 -7.78 13.78
C VAL A 399 -3.06 -6.83 13.55
N LYS A 400 -3.54 -6.17 14.61
CA LYS A 400 -4.62 -5.18 14.52
C LYS A 400 -4.28 -4.07 13.52
N ASN A 401 -3.04 -3.60 13.51
CA ASN A 401 -2.60 -2.52 12.64
C ASN A 401 -2.41 -2.98 11.19
N VAL A 402 -1.90 -4.19 10.95
CA VAL A 402 -1.93 -4.82 9.61
C VAL A 402 -3.35 -4.90 9.10
N VAL A 403 -4.28 -5.44 9.89
CA VAL A 403 -5.68 -5.62 9.48
C VAL A 403 -6.37 -4.28 9.24
N ARG A 404 -6.16 -3.28 10.09
CA ARG A 404 -6.66 -1.91 9.86
C ARG A 404 -6.11 -1.30 8.57
N LYS A 405 -4.84 -1.54 8.25
CA LYS A 405 -4.22 -1.06 7.01
C LYS A 405 -4.85 -1.73 5.78
N ILE A 406 -5.06 -3.05 5.83
CA ILE A 406 -5.75 -3.79 4.77
C ILE A 406 -7.19 -3.27 4.63
N TYR A 407 -7.91 -3.05 5.73
CA TYR A 407 -9.26 -2.48 5.71
C TYR A 407 -9.28 -1.09 5.05
N LYS A 408 -8.35 -0.22 5.45
CA LYS A 408 -8.24 1.13 4.88
C LYS A 408 -7.95 1.08 3.38
N GLU A 409 -7.01 0.23 2.94
CA GLU A 409 -6.73 0.02 1.51
C GLU A 409 -7.93 -0.55 0.77
N TYR A 410 -8.70 -1.44 1.40
CA TYR A 410 -9.90 -1.99 0.81
C TYR A 410 -10.99 -0.92 0.61
N GLU A 411 -11.16 -0.01 1.58
CA GLU A 411 -12.09 1.12 1.47
C GLU A 411 -11.63 2.16 0.44
N GLU A 412 -10.33 2.47 0.40
CA GLU A 412 -9.77 3.51 -0.46
C GLU A 412 -9.52 3.06 -1.91
N LEU A 413 -9.29 1.76 -2.14
CA LEU A 413 -8.80 1.25 -3.43
C LEU A 413 -9.69 0.16 -4.04
N GLY A 414 -10.74 -0.25 -3.32
CA GLY A 414 -11.63 -1.34 -3.71
C GLY A 414 -11.02 -2.75 -3.60
N ARG A 415 -11.87 -3.78 -3.77
CA ARG A 415 -11.54 -5.21 -3.53
C ARG A 415 -10.25 -5.70 -4.22
N LYS A 416 -9.98 -5.21 -5.44
CA LYS A 416 -8.95 -5.79 -6.33
C LYS A 416 -7.53 -5.28 -6.07
N ALA A 417 -7.38 -4.26 -5.24
CA ALA A 417 -6.12 -3.52 -5.12
C ALA A 417 -5.56 -3.53 -3.68
N CYS A 418 -6.04 -4.43 -2.82
CA CYS A 418 -5.59 -4.48 -1.44
C CYS A 418 -4.18 -5.08 -1.34
N THR A 419 -3.17 -4.21 -1.36
CA THR A 419 -1.76 -4.59 -1.43
C THR A 419 -1.18 -5.05 -0.10
N SER A 420 -1.85 -4.85 1.04
CA SER A 420 -1.33 -5.24 2.35
C SER A 420 -1.72 -6.66 2.78
N VAL A 421 -2.53 -7.38 2.00
CA VAL A 421 -2.99 -8.74 2.37
C VAL A 421 -1.82 -9.71 2.53
N TRP A 422 -0.79 -9.61 1.69
CA TRP A 422 0.39 -10.46 1.79
C TRP A 422 1.16 -10.23 3.10
N LEU A 423 1.15 -9.00 3.66
CA LEU A 423 1.77 -8.75 4.96
C LEU A 423 1.14 -9.62 6.04
N LEU A 424 -0.18 -9.80 6.00
CA LEU A 424 -0.89 -10.65 6.96
C LEU A 424 -0.61 -12.14 6.72
N ILE A 425 -0.47 -12.56 5.46
CA ILE A 425 -0.10 -13.94 5.11
C ILE A 425 1.32 -14.23 5.60
N ASP A 426 2.30 -13.40 5.23
CA ASP A 426 3.70 -13.52 5.69
C ASP A 426 3.76 -13.53 7.22
N PHE A 427 3.00 -12.66 7.87
CA PHE A 427 2.94 -12.58 9.33
C PHE A 427 2.45 -13.87 9.97
N LEU A 428 1.46 -14.53 9.37
CA LEU A 428 0.92 -15.80 9.86
C LEU A 428 1.82 -16.99 9.56
N GLU A 429 2.39 -17.06 8.35
CA GLU A 429 3.26 -18.16 7.93
C GLU A 429 4.55 -18.23 8.76
N HIS A 430 5.04 -17.09 9.26
CA HIS A 430 6.27 -16.99 10.02
C HIS A 430 6.05 -16.76 11.52
N ASN A 431 4.81 -16.90 12.00
CA ASN A 431 4.47 -16.63 13.38
C ASN A 431 5.02 -17.72 14.33
N PRO A 432 5.67 -17.36 15.45
CA PRO A 432 6.04 -18.33 16.46
C PRO A 432 4.82 -19.04 17.06
N GLU A 433 4.94 -20.35 17.30
CA GLU A 433 3.87 -21.19 17.88
C GLU A 433 3.27 -20.58 19.15
N TYR A 434 4.09 -19.96 20.01
CA TYR A 434 3.64 -19.36 21.27
C TYR A 434 2.74 -18.12 21.11
N LEU A 435 2.70 -17.50 19.93
CA LEU A 435 1.86 -16.34 19.60
C LEU A 435 0.66 -16.72 18.71
N GLU A 436 0.66 -17.93 18.16
CA GLU A 436 -0.29 -18.38 17.14
C GLU A 436 -1.74 -18.49 17.66
N GLU A 437 -1.93 -19.03 18.87
CA GLU A 437 -3.28 -19.20 19.44
C GLU A 437 -3.99 -17.85 19.67
N GLY A 438 -3.26 -16.86 20.19
CA GLY A 438 -3.76 -15.51 20.42
C GLY A 438 -4.01 -14.74 19.12
N ALA A 439 -3.18 -14.96 18.09
CA ALA A 439 -3.29 -14.28 16.80
C ALA A 439 -4.56 -14.64 16.07
N ILE A 440 -4.78 -15.94 15.87
CA ILE A 440 -5.79 -16.41 14.94
C ILE A 440 -7.17 -16.10 15.51
N THR A 441 -7.35 -16.33 16.82
CA THR A 441 -8.54 -15.90 17.58
C THR A 441 -8.79 -14.41 17.40
N PHE A 442 -7.76 -13.58 17.58
CA PHE A 442 -7.90 -12.13 17.48
C PHE A 442 -8.26 -11.67 16.06
N ILE A 443 -7.61 -12.20 15.01
CA ILE A 443 -7.91 -11.83 13.62
C ILE A 443 -9.34 -12.17 13.24
N TRP A 444 -9.83 -13.34 13.68
CA TRP A 444 -11.21 -13.74 13.42
C TRP A 444 -12.24 -12.86 14.11
N LEU A 445 -11.92 -12.39 15.32
CA LEU A 445 -12.76 -11.47 16.09
C LEU A 445 -12.68 -10.03 15.58
N LEU A 446 -11.75 -9.69 14.69
CA LEU A 446 -11.73 -8.35 14.11
C LEU A 446 -12.99 -8.14 13.25
N PRO A 447 -13.65 -6.98 13.38
CA PRO A 447 -14.85 -6.63 12.63
C PRO A 447 -14.49 -6.29 11.17
N LEU A 448 -13.96 -7.27 10.44
CA LEU A 448 -13.75 -7.16 9.01
C LEU A 448 -15.11 -7.16 8.30
N PRO A 449 -15.35 -6.28 7.32
CA PRO A 449 -16.54 -6.32 6.48
C PRO A 449 -16.72 -7.73 5.93
N ASP A 450 -17.96 -8.21 5.91
CA ASP A 450 -18.26 -9.55 5.40
C ASP A 450 -17.68 -9.74 3.98
N LYS A 451 -17.66 -8.67 3.18
CA LYS A 451 -17.06 -8.60 1.84
C LYS A 451 -15.54 -8.79 1.80
N MET A 452 -14.82 -8.32 2.82
CA MET A 452 -13.36 -8.47 2.92
C MET A 452 -12.98 -9.89 3.34
N LYS A 453 -13.80 -10.53 4.20
CA LYS A 453 -13.68 -11.96 4.54
C LYS A 453 -13.79 -12.86 3.29
N LEU A 454 -14.41 -12.38 2.20
CA LEU A 454 -14.50 -13.08 0.90
C LEU A 454 -13.21 -13.02 0.09
N THR A 455 -12.59 -11.85 0.02
CA THR A 455 -11.27 -11.69 -0.62
C THR A 455 -10.17 -12.37 0.18
N ALA A 456 -10.39 -12.51 1.49
CA ALA A 456 -9.52 -13.22 2.39
C ALA A 456 -9.56 -14.75 2.23
N ILE A 457 -10.19 -15.35 1.22
CA ILE A 457 -10.18 -16.82 1.06
C ILE A 457 -8.76 -17.39 0.98
N SER A 458 -7.82 -16.69 0.34
CA SER A 458 -6.39 -17.05 0.38
C SER A 458 -5.82 -16.93 1.80
N PHE A 459 -6.22 -15.90 2.55
CA PHE A 459 -5.89 -15.74 3.98
C PHE A 459 -6.49 -16.85 4.84
N ILE A 460 -7.76 -17.20 4.64
CA ILE A 460 -8.44 -18.32 5.29
C ILE A 460 -7.66 -19.60 4.92
N SER A 461 -7.28 -19.79 3.64
CA SER A 461 -6.47 -20.94 3.19
C SER A 461 -5.15 -21.04 3.95
N ALA A 462 -4.43 -19.92 4.11
CA ALA A 462 -3.19 -19.88 4.88
C ALA A 462 -3.42 -20.22 6.36
N VAL A 463 -4.42 -19.60 7.01
CA VAL A 463 -4.80 -19.87 8.41
C VAL A 463 -5.17 -21.33 8.65
N PHE A 464 -5.83 -21.97 7.69
CA PHE A 464 -6.24 -23.37 7.80
C PHE A 464 -5.13 -24.36 7.40
N SER A 465 -4.06 -23.87 6.79
CA SER A 465 -2.88 -24.68 6.43
C SER A 465 -1.84 -24.74 7.55
N THR A 466 -1.89 -23.83 8.54
CA THR A 466 -1.06 -23.91 9.75
C THR A 466 -1.62 -24.94 10.74
N GLU A 467 -0.77 -25.50 11.61
CA GLU A 467 -0.99 -26.79 12.28
C GLU A 467 -2.30 -26.93 13.10
N LYS A 468 -2.80 -28.17 13.14
CA LYS A 468 -4.16 -28.60 13.55
C LYS A 468 -4.64 -28.20 14.96
N VAL A 469 -3.75 -27.85 15.89
CA VAL A 469 -4.10 -27.75 17.32
C VAL A 469 -4.96 -26.52 17.59
N ILE A 470 -4.62 -25.37 16.99
CA ILE A 470 -5.32 -24.10 17.23
C ILE A 470 -6.67 -24.08 16.51
N ILE A 471 -6.72 -24.58 15.26
CA ILE A 471 -7.94 -24.65 14.47
C ILE A 471 -9.06 -25.36 15.23
N SER A 472 -8.76 -26.38 16.05
CA SER A 472 -9.77 -27.10 16.83
C SER A 472 -10.48 -26.23 17.88
N LYS A 473 -9.77 -25.30 18.54
CA LYS A 473 -10.30 -24.47 19.63
C LYS A 473 -11.21 -23.34 19.13
N ILE A 474 -10.87 -22.76 17.98
CA ILE A 474 -11.62 -21.65 17.37
C ILE A 474 -12.49 -22.09 16.19
N ARG A 475 -12.48 -23.38 15.83
CA ARG A 475 -13.23 -23.94 14.68
C ARG A 475 -14.69 -23.54 14.69
N THR A 476 -15.31 -23.54 15.87
CA THR A 476 -16.72 -23.19 16.04
C THR A 476 -17.00 -21.73 15.67
N GLU A 477 -16.15 -20.79 16.12
CA GLU A 477 -16.29 -19.38 15.77
C GLU A 477 -16.04 -19.13 14.29
N ILE A 478 -15.03 -19.80 13.71
CA ILE A 478 -14.76 -19.72 12.28
C ILE A 478 -15.94 -20.26 11.47
N CYS A 479 -16.47 -21.43 11.84
CA CYS A 479 -17.65 -22.01 11.20
C CYS A 479 -18.84 -21.06 11.27
N TYR A 480 -19.11 -20.45 12.43
CA TYR A 480 -20.18 -19.46 12.57
C TYR A 480 -19.96 -18.22 11.68
N GLY A 481 -18.72 -17.70 11.65
CA GLY A 481 -18.34 -16.61 10.75
C GLY A 481 -18.53 -16.98 9.28
N LEU A 482 -18.09 -18.18 8.87
CA LEU A 482 -18.27 -18.72 7.53
C LEU A 482 -19.75 -18.82 7.17
N GLN A 483 -20.63 -19.24 8.08
CA GLN A 483 -22.09 -19.31 7.81
C GLN A 483 -22.69 -17.93 7.46
N LYS A 484 -22.27 -16.87 8.17
CA LYS A 484 -22.71 -15.49 7.87
C LYS A 484 -22.17 -15.03 6.51
N VAL A 485 -20.90 -15.29 6.27
CA VAL A 485 -20.16 -14.93 5.05
C VAL A 485 -20.69 -15.70 3.83
N GLY A 486 -21.01 -16.97 3.99
CA GLY A 486 -21.57 -17.85 2.97
C GLY A 486 -22.94 -17.38 2.48
N ARG A 487 -23.81 -16.90 3.39
CA ARG A 487 -25.08 -16.28 3.00
C ARG A 487 -24.88 -15.05 2.13
N ALA A 488 -23.94 -14.17 2.49
CA ALA A 488 -23.61 -13.00 1.68
C ALA A 488 -23.05 -13.40 0.31
N LEU A 489 -22.16 -14.40 0.24
CA LEU A 489 -21.66 -14.94 -1.03
C LEU A 489 -22.76 -15.50 -1.91
N LEU A 490 -23.72 -16.20 -1.31
CA LEU A 490 -24.84 -16.78 -2.02
C LEU A 490 -25.69 -15.69 -2.67
N THR A 491 -25.99 -14.61 -1.92
CA THR A 491 -26.71 -13.44 -2.45
C THR A 491 -25.90 -12.70 -3.52
N GLU A 492 -24.57 -12.63 -3.41
CA GLU A 492 -23.68 -12.03 -4.43
C GLU A 492 -23.40 -12.97 -5.63
N GLY A 493 -23.97 -14.18 -5.67
CA GLY A 493 -23.77 -15.15 -6.75
C GLY A 493 -22.35 -15.71 -6.85
N LYS A 494 -21.59 -15.73 -5.76
CA LYS A 494 -20.17 -16.14 -5.70
C LYS A 494 -19.99 -17.61 -5.35
N TYR A 495 -20.55 -18.50 -6.15
CA TYR A 495 -20.64 -19.94 -5.85
C TYR A 495 -19.28 -20.66 -5.79
N ASP A 496 -18.29 -20.25 -6.58
CA ASP A 496 -16.97 -20.90 -6.60
C ASP A 496 -16.21 -20.72 -5.29
N MET A 497 -16.47 -19.61 -4.60
CA MET A 497 -15.92 -19.35 -3.26
C MET A 497 -16.55 -20.26 -2.21
N ILE A 498 -17.87 -20.46 -2.27
CA ILE A 498 -18.59 -21.39 -1.39
C ILE A 498 -18.10 -22.83 -1.62
N ASP A 499 -17.88 -23.21 -2.88
CA ASP A 499 -17.23 -24.49 -3.24
C ASP A 499 -15.85 -24.62 -2.60
N GLY A 500 -15.06 -23.55 -2.64
CA GLY A 500 -13.78 -23.47 -1.94
C GLY A 500 -13.93 -23.83 -0.46
N PHE A 501 -14.87 -23.19 0.25
CA PHE A 501 -15.21 -23.48 1.65
C PHE A 501 -15.58 -24.94 1.89
N LEU A 502 -16.49 -25.47 1.07
CA LEU A 502 -16.96 -26.85 1.19
C LEU A 502 -15.85 -27.86 0.91
N LYS A 503 -14.94 -27.56 -0.02
CA LYS A 503 -13.91 -28.51 -0.47
C LYS A 503 -12.66 -28.48 0.41
N HIS A 504 -12.23 -27.30 0.83
CA HIS A 504 -10.91 -27.10 1.41
C HIS A 504 -10.92 -26.75 2.91
N PHE A 505 -12.05 -26.26 3.45
CA PHE A 505 -12.08 -25.68 4.79
C PHE A 505 -12.92 -26.47 5.78
N LEU A 506 -14.11 -26.87 5.36
CA LEU A 506 -15.07 -27.56 6.20
C LEU A 506 -14.81 -29.07 6.17
N ASN A 507 -14.74 -29.68 7.34
CA ASN A 507 -14.77 -31.15 7.42
C ASN A 507 -16.19 -31.65 7.15
N ASP A 508 -16.37 -32.96 6.96
CA ASP A 508 -17.67 -33.52 6.59
C ASP A 508 -18.77 -33.22 7.63
N ASN A 509 -18.42 -33.12 8.91
CA ASN A 509 -19.35 -32.80 9.99
C ASN A 509 -19.78 -31.32 9.98
N GLU A 510 -18.97 -30.43 9.41
CA GLU A 510 -19.23 -28.98 9.34
C GLU A 510 -19.92 -28.55 8.06
N LYS A 511 -19.72 -29.30 6.97
CA LYS A 511 -20.39 -29.05 5.69
C LYS A 511 -21.90 -29.03 5.87
N LYS A 512 -22.46 -29.96 6.64
CA LYS A 512 -23.90 -30.06 6.88
C LYS A 512 -24.50 -28.81 7.55
N PRO A 513 -24.03 -28.39 8.74
CA PRO A 513 -24.47 -27.13 9.36
C PRO A 513 -24.25 -25.90 8.49
N PHE A 514 -23.11 -25.83 7.79
CA PHE A 514 -22.80 -24.70 6.92
C PHE A 514 -23.78 -24.59 5.76
N ILE A 515 -24.01 -25.66 4.99
CA ILE A 515 -24.93 -25.64 3.85
C ILE A 515 -26.35 -25.33 4.32
N LYS A 516 -26.78 -25.89 5.47
CA LYS A 516 -28.08 -25.57 6.06
C LYS A 516 -28.22 -24.09 6.41
N SER A 517 -27.14 -23.45 6.88
CA SER A 517 -27.14 -22.03 7.22
C SER A 517 -27.26 -21.08 6.02
N LEU A 518 -26.94 -21.57 4.80
CA LEU A 518 -27.00 -20.75 3.60
C LEU A 518 -28.44 -20.38 3.21
N ASP A 519 -29.45 -21.03 3.81
CA ASP A 519 -30.86 -20.87 3.45
C ASP A 519 -31.07 -20.96 1.94
N ILE A 520 -30.61 -22.09 1.38
CA ILE A 520 -30.69 -22.36 -0.05
C ILE A 520 -32.15 -22.33 -0.51
N GLU A 521 -33.10 -22.81 0.29
CA GLU A 521 -34.52 -22.85 -0.08
C GLU A 521 -35.11 -21.44 -0.26
N GLY A 522 -34.82 -20.52 0.66
CA GLY A 522 -35.24 -19.12 0.55
C GLY A 522 -34.66 -18.43 -0.69
N ASN A 523 -33.39 -18.67 -0.98
CA ASN A 523 -32.72 -18.10 -2.15
C ASN A 523 -33.12 -18.79 -3.48
N TYR A 524 -33.44 -20.07 -3.45
CA TYR A 524 -33.82 -20.87 -4.62
C TYR A 524 -35.10 -20.36 -5.27
N LYS A 525 -36.11 -20.00 -4.46
CA LYS A 525 -37.37 -19.41 -4.98
C LYS A 525 -37.16 -18.08 -5.69
N ASN A 526 -36.17 -17.30 -5.25
CA ASN A 526 -35.78 -16.04 -5.89
C ASN A 526 -34.94 -16.26 -7.15
N LEU A 527 -34.13 -17.33 -7.22
CA LEU A 527 -33.33 -17.65 -8.41
C LEU A 527 -34.20 -18.25 -9.52
N LEU A 528 -35.14 -19.14 -9.19
CA LEU A 528 -36.07 -19.74 -10.16
C LEU A 528 -36.97 -18.72 -10.86
N SER A 529 -37.33 -17.63 -10.18
CA SER A 529 -38.22 -16.61 -10.73
C SER A 529 -37.53 -15.69 -11.75
N VAL A 530 -36.21 -15.76 -11.84
CA VAL A 530 -35.37 -14.91 -12.71
C VAL A 530 -34.50 -15.75 -13.67
N ALA A 531 -34.52 -17.08 -13.54
CA ALA A 531 -33.70 -18.02 -14.29
C ALA A 531 -34.08 -18.10 -15.79
N ASP A 532 -33.52 -17.20 -16.59
CA ASP A 532 -33.72 -17.13 -18.04
C ASP A 532 -32.47 -17.58 -18.83
N GLU A 533 -31.33 -17.79 -18.15
CA GLU A 533 -30.03 -18.12 -18.78
C GLU A 533 -29.42 -19.46 -18.32
N GLU A 534 -28.63 -20.10 -19.20
CA GLU A 534 -27.96 -21.40 -18.95
C GLU A 534 -27.03 -21.36 -17.71
N GLU A 535 -26.46 -20.20 -17.42
CA GLU A 535 -25.55 -20.05 -16.29
C GLU A 535 -26.29 -20.04 -14.94
N GLU A 536 -27.48 -19.45 -14.87
CA GLU A 536 -28.36 -19.52 -13.70
C GLU A 536 -28.80 -20.96 -13.42
N TYR A 537 -28.99 -21.73 -14.49
CA TYR A 537 -29.24 -23.16 -14.43
C TYR A 537 -28.12 -23.97 -13.78
N ARG A 538 -26.87 -23.75 -14.23
CA ARG A 538 -25.71 -24.40 -13.61
C ARG A 538 -25.60 -24.05 -12.13
N ARG A 539 -25.89 -22.80 -11.76
CA ARG A 539 -25.86 -22.32 -10.36
C ARG A 539 -26.92 -23.01 -9.50
N ILE A 540 -28.15 -23.11 -10.01
CA ILE A 540 -29.24 -23.85 -9.35
C ILE A 540 -28.84 -25.31 -9.10
N LYS A 541 -28.36 -26.01 -10.13
CA LYS A 541 -27.91 -27.41 -10.03
C LYS A 541 -26.80 -27.60 -8.99
N LYS A 542 -25.90 -26.63 -8.90
CA LYS A 542 -24.80 -26.61 -7.91
C LYS A 542 -25.33 -26.50 -6.47
N LEU A 543 -26.27 -25.60 -6.23
CA LEU A 543 -26.94 -25.44 -4.93
C LEU A 543 -27.66 -26.73 -4.50
N ILE A 544 -28.34 -27.36 -5.44
CA ILE A 544 -29.05 -28.62 -5.23
C ILE A 544 -28.07 -29.75 -4.89
N ASN A 545 -26.97 -29.86 -5.62
CA ASN A 545 -25.95 -30.85 -5.31
C ASN A 545 -25.38 -30.67 -3.91
N TRP A 546 -25.14 -29.42 -3.47
CA TRP A 546 -24.74 -29.17 -2.08
C TRP A 546 -25.81 -29.67 -1.10
N GLN A 547 -27.09 -29.40 -1.37
CA GLN A 547 -28.22 -29.76 -0.50
C GLN A 547 -28.52 -31.27 -0.47
N ASN A 548 -28.30 -31.97 -1.59
CA ASN A 548 -28.46 -33.42 -1.71
C ASN A 548 -27.35 -34.17 -0.98
N ASN A 549 -26.11 -33.66 -1.02
CA ASN A 549 -24.96 -34.25 -0.33
C ASN A 549 -25.10 -34.27 1.21
N ILE A 550 -26.08 -33.56 1.77
CA ILE A 550 -26.32 -33.51 3.20
C ILE A 550 -27.31 -34.56 3.73
N GLY A 551 -27.94 -35.33 2.83
CA GLY A 551 -28.88 -36.41 3.18
C GLY A 551 -30.16 -35.94 3.89
N ASP A 552 -30.55 -34.68 3.74
CA ASP A 552 -31.80 -34.16 4.32
C ASP A 552 -33.01 -34.60 3.46
N THR A 553 -34.12 -34.99 4.10
CA THR A 553 -35.40 -35.31 3.43
C THR A 553 -36.00 -34.13 2.66
N LEU A 554 -35.48 -32.92 2.87
CA LEU A 554 -35.77 -31.74 2.05
C LEU A 554 -35.22 -31.87 0.62
N ALA A 555 -34.10 -32.57 0.45
CA ALA A 555 -33.46 -32.83 -0.83
C ALA A 555 -34.34 -33.66 -1.77
N SER A 556 -35.17 -34.56 -1.23
CA SER A 556 -36.12 -35.33 -2.05
C SER A 556 -37.31 -34.47 -2.50
N ARG A 557 -37.84 -33.60 -1.63
CA ARG A 557 -38.92 -32.66 -1.98
C ARG A 557 -38.49 -31.61 -3.00
N LEU A 558 -37.31 -31.02 -2.79
CA LEU A 558 -36.70 -30.12 -3.76
C LEU A 558 -36.38 -30.90 -5.03
N SER A 559 -35.74 -32.07 -4.97
CA SER A 559 -35.48 -32.90 -6.17
C SER A 559 -36.76 -33.23 -6.94
N ASP A 560 -37.90 -33.46 -6.29
CA ASP A 560 -39.17 -33.73 -6.97
C ASP A 560 -39.76 -32.47 -7.63
N GLU A 561 -39.73 -31.31 -6.95
CA GLU A 561 -40.11 -30.02 -7.56
C GLU A 561 -39.14 -29.60 -8.67
N ILE A 562 -37.86 -29.98 -8.54
CA ILE A 562 -36.80 -29.76 -9.52
C ILE A 562 -36.98 -30.70 -10.70
N ILE A 563 -37.19 -32.00 -10.54
CA ILE A 563 -37.46 -32.92 -11.66
C ILE A 563 -38.68 -32.43 -12.44
N LYS A 564 -39.68 -31.84 -11.76
CA LYS A 564 -40.79 -31.15 -12.40
C LYS A 564 -40.37 -29.88 -13.13
N SER A 565 -39.53 -29.06 -12.51
CA SER A 565 -39.04 -27.79 -13.07
C SER A 565 -38.03 -28.02 -14.20
N ASP A 566 -36.98 -28.84 -14.01
CA ASP A 566 -36.05 -29.37 -15.02
C ASP A 566 -36.81 -29.93 -16.22
N LYS A 567 -37.84 -30.77 -16.05
CA LYS A 567 -38.63 -31.23 -17.19
C LYS A 567 -39.37 -30.10 -17.90
N GLN A 568 -39.90 -29.12 -17.16
CA GLN A 568 -40.55 -27.94 -17.73
C GLN A 568 -39.55 -26.98 -18.41
N LEU A 569 -38.31 -26.96 -17.94
CA LEU A 569 -37.28 -26.00 -18.35
C LEU A 569 -36.35 -26.56 -19.42
N GLU A 570 -36.04 -27.85 -19.40
CA GLU A 570 -35.50 -28.60 -20.54
C GLU A 570 -36.48 -28.51 -21.72
N ALA A 571 -37.79 -28.56 -21.47
CA ALA A 571 -38.79 -28.29 -22.50
C ALA A 571 -38.75 -26.84 -23.01
N LYS A 572 -38.55 -25.83 -22.14
CA LYS A 572 -38.40 -24.41 -22.55
C LYS A 572 -37.10 -24.18 -23.33
N TYR A 573 -35.99 -24.74 -22.88
CA TYR A 573 -34.68 -24.61 -23.51
C TYR A 573 -34.64 -25.31 -24.87
N ASN A 574 -35.19 -26.53 -24.95
CA ASN A 574 -35.36 -27.22 -26.23
C ASN A 574 -36.28 -26.42 -27.17
N ALA A 575 -37.36 -25.81 -26.67
CA ALA A 575 -38.20 -24.93 -27.48
C ALA A 575 -37.48 -23.64 -27.94
N TYR A 576 -36.58 -23.08 -27.13
CA TYR A 576 -35.74 -21.94 -27.52
C TYR A 576 -34.71 -22.31 -28.59
N LEU A 577 -34.02 -23.46 -28.43
CA LEU A 577 -33.11 -23.98 -29.44
C LEU A 577 -33.83 -24.30 -30.76
N GLU A 578 -35.03 -24.88 -30.68
CA GLU A 578 -35.87 -25.16 -31.84
C GLU A 578 -36.34 -23.85 -32.52
N TRP A 579 -36.65 -22.81 -31.75
CA TRP A 579 -36.98 -21.49 -32.28
C TRP A 579 -35.79 -20.82 -32.99
N ASN A 580 -34.59 -20.83 -32.39
CA ASN A 580 -33.38 -20.25 -33.00
C ASN A 580 -32.98 -20.99 -34.28
N ASN A 581 -33.03 -22.32 -34.28
CA ASN A 581 -32.74 -23.13 -35.47
C ASN A 581 -33.74 -22.85 -36.62
N ASN A 582 -35.01 -22.60 -36.31
CA ASN A 582 -36.01 -22.21 -37.31
C ASN A 582 -35.86 -20.77 -37.81
N LYS A 583 -35.23 -19.89 -37.02
CA LYS A 583 -34.93 -18.51 -37.40
C LYS A 583 -33.75 -18.42 -38.37
N GLU A 584 -32.78 -19.32 -38.24
CA GLU A 584 -31.59 -19.40 -39.09
C GLU A 584 -31.81 -20.23 -40.38
N ASN A 585 -32.84 -21.09 -40.43
CA ASN A 585 -33.18 -21.89 -41.62
C ASN A 585 -34.68 -21.77 -42.02
N PRO A 586 -35.10 -20.69 -42.69
CA PRO A 586 -36.50 -20.45 -43.05
C PRO A 586 -37.02 -21.30 -44.24
N SER A 587 -36.20 -22.16 -44.83
CA SER A 587 -36.52 -22.95 -46.04
C SER A 587 -37.24 -24.28 -45.79
N SER A 588 -37.53 -24.65 -44.54
CA SER A 588 -38.42 -25.80 -44.25
C SER A 588 -39.87 -25.33 -44.17
N GLY A 589 -40.66 -25.59 -45.21
CA GLY A 589 -42.00 -25.00 -45.46
C GLY A 589 -43.14 -25.38 -44.49
N LYS A 590 -42.90 -25.51 -43.18
CA LYS A 590 -43.96 -25.61 -42.17
C LYS A 590 -44.38 -24.22 -41.69
N VAL A 591 -45.47 -23.72 -42.26
CA VAL A 591 -46.16 -22.50 -41.81
C VAL A 591 -46.70 -22.72 -40.40
N VAL A 592 -46.02 -22.18 -39.39
CA VAL A 592 -46.56 -22.10 -38.03
C VAL A 592 -47.62 -21.01 -38.01
N LYS A 593 -48.88 -21.39 -37.73
CA LYS A 593 -50.00 -20.45 -37.58
C LYS A 593 -49.65 -19.37 -36.55
N LYS A 594 -49.80 -18.11 -36.96
CA LYS A 594 -49.56 -16.87 -36.21
C LYS A 594 -50.28 -16.77 -34.85
N GLU A 595 -51.25 -17.63 -34.58
CA GLU A 595 -52.02 -17.65 -33.33
C GLU A 595 -51.23 -18.16 -32.12
N ASN A 596 -50.18 -18.97 -32.30
CA ASN A 596 -49.39 -19.49 -31.18
C ASN A 596 -48.31 -18.52 -30.67
N THR A 597 -47.87 -17.57 -31.49
CA THR A 597 -46.83 -16.61 -31.09
C THR A 597 -47.36 -15.60 -30.08
N VAL A 598 -48.62 -15.17 -30.21
CA VAL A 598 -49.26 -14.23 -29.28
C VAL A 598 -49.60 -14.90 -27.94
N SER A 599 -49.95 -16.19 -27.93
CA SER A 599 -50.15 -16.93 -26.66
C SER A 599 -48.83 -17.24 -25.95
N PHE A 600 -47.74 -17.41 -26.69
CA PHE A 600 -46.39 -17.59 -26.14
C PHE A 600 -45.93 -16.32 -25.42
N PHE A 601 -46.09 -15.13 -26.02
CA PHE A 601 -45.79 -13.86 -25.36
C PHE A 601 -46.72 -13.54 -24.18
N LYS A 602 -48.03 -13.88 -24.26
CA LYS A 602 -48.97 -13.73 -23.13
C LYS A 602 -48.66 -14.64 -21.92
N LYS A 603 -47.96 -15.76 -22.12
CA LYS A 603 -47.52 -16.64 -21.02
C LYS A 603 -46.18 -16.23 -20.41
N ILE A 604 -45.42 -15.37 -21.08
CA ILE A 604 -44.11 -14.85 -20.62
C ILE A 604 -44.28 -13.50 -19.92
N SER A 605 -45.33 -12.72 -20.21
CA SER A 605 -45.60 -11.45 -19.53
C SER A 605 -46.63 -11.57 -18.40
N LEU A 606 -46.17 -11.41 -17.14
CA LEU A 606 -46.85 -11.13 -15.84
C LEU A 606 -46.93 -12.32 -14.84
N PRO A 607 -46.55 -12.09 -13.55
CA PRO A 607 -47.03 -10.96 -12.74
C PRO A 607 -45.94 -10.02 -12.22
N ALA A 608 -45.85 -8.85 -12.85
CA ALA A 608 -45.40 -7.60 -12.23
C ALA A 608 -46.61 -6.68 -12.10
N ARG A 609 -47.46 -6.92 -11.08
CA ARG A 609 -48.50 -6.00 -10.60
C ARG A 609 -49.05 -6.57 -9.29
N ASN A 610 -48.33 -6.33 -8.20
CA ASN A 610 -48.83 -6.23 -6.81
C ASN A 610 -47.65 -6.14 -5.82
N VAL A 611 -46.80 -5.13 -5.94
CA VAL A 611 -45.91 -4.68 -4.86
C VAL A 611 -45.81 -3.16 -4.97
N PHE A 612 -46.88 -2.46 -4.58
CA PHE A 612 -46.87 -1.05 -4.14
C PHE A 612 -48.28 -0.75 -3.60
N ARG A 613 -48.52 -1.13 -2.35
CA ARG A 613 -49.47 -0.54 -1.39
C ARG A 613 -49.34 -1.32 -0.08
N GLY A 614 -48.86 -0.62 0.95
CA GLY A 614 -48.49 -1.14 2.26
C GLY A 614 -47.26 -0.39 2.74
#